data_AF-A0A3M1D1C1-F1
#
_entry.id   AF-A0A3M1D1C1-F1
#
_cell.length_a   1.000
_cell.length_b   1.000
_cell.length_c   1.000
_cell.angle_alpha   90.00
_cell.angle_beta   90.00
_cell.angle_gamma   90.00
#
_symmetry.space_group_name_H-M   'P 1'
#
loop_
_entity.id
_entity.type
_entity.pdbx_description
1 polymer ?
#
loop_
_entity_poly.entity_id
_entity_poly.type
_entity_poly.pdbx_seq_one_letter_code
_entity_poly.pdbx_strand_id
1 'polypeptide(L)'
;NILWIQEKFAPEDPAIEHILEVATKWNAAVELMRLGREEQVGGGETGALAVVSRNHGGVLDDDDSSELADQSLMALRHRLIEAGRAGSVRKVRAQSAREVLDTIDRTVPYSLVVIGDVFCEKNHAARTRLANEMVGLLAEQLRIPVVHQKEIKTQYLFGTGQWVRMFVMGAVAALIFLAVFANQQQIFDFYSRQDTGSRIAFVAGLAVLVPLFAWCYGGFTRLFLRLLRFE
;
A
#
# COMPACT_ATOMS: atom_id res chain seq x y z
N ASN A 1 5.25 2.32 -12.94
CA ASN A 1 3.97 3.06 -12.75
C ASN A 1 3.17 2.46 -11.62
N ILE A 2 2.29 3.25 -10.98
CA ILE A 2 1.33 2.78 -9.97
C ILE A 2 -0.06 2.77 -10.63
N LEU A 3 -0.76 1.64 -10.55
CA LEU A 3 -2.14 1.52 -11.04
C LEU A 3 -3.10 1.64 -9.86
N TRP A 4 -4.01 2.61 -9.88
CA TRP A 4 -5.04 2.78 -8.86
C TRP A 4 -6.42 2.46 -9.42
N ILE A 5 -7.02 1.39 -8.90
CA ILE A 5 -8.32 0.86 -9.30
C ILE A 5 -9.36 1.22 -8.25
N GLN A 6 -10.42 1.93 -8.64
CA GLN A 6 -11.52 2.31 -7.74
C GLN A 6 -12.83 2.48 -8.51
N GLU A 7 -13.98 2.27 -7.86
CA GLU A 7 -15.29 2.49 -8.50
C GLU A 7 -15.73 3.96 -8.41
N LYS A 8 -15.53 4.57 -7.23
CA LYS A 8 -15.87 5.96 -6.94
C LYS A 8 -14.64 6.71 -6.46
N PHE A 9 -14.17 7.66 -7.25
CA PHE A 9 -13.10 8.56 -6.85
C PHE A 9 -13.69 9.77 -6.13
N ALA A 10 -13.26 10.00 -4.90
CA ALA A 10 -13.56 11.23 -4.17
C ALA A 10 -12.28 12.08 -4.08
N PRO A 11 -12.30 13.37 -4.46
CA PRO A 11 -11.11 14.22 -4.44
C PRO A 11 -10.61 14.51 -3.02
N GLU A 12 -11.50 14.35 -2.02
CA GLU A 12 -11.23 14.49 -0.59
C GLU A 12 -10.79 13.19 0.08
N ASP A 13 -10.65 12.09 -0.66
CA ASP A 13 -10.23 10.82 -0.09
C ASP A 13 -8.79 10.93 0.45
N PRO A 14 -8.54 10.66 1.74
CA PRO A 14 -7.21 10.76 2.34
C PRO A 14 -6.19 9.84 1.68
N ALA A 15 -6.62 8.82 0.94
CA ALA A 15 -5.70 7.96 0.24
C ALA A 15 -4.98 8.61 -0.94
N ILE A 16 -5.53 9.70 -1.50
CA ILE A 16 -4.80 10.41 -2.56
C ILE A 16 -3.46 10.92 -2.04
N GLU A 17 -3.40 11.39 -0.78
CA GLU A 17 -2.18 11.88 -0.17
C GLU A 17 -1.18 10.76 0.03
N HIS A 18 -1.65 9.60 0.50
CA HIS A 18 -0.80 8.42 0.65
C HIS A 18 -0.27 7.92 -0.70
N ILE A 19 -1.09 7.92 -1.74
CA ILE A 19 -0.69 7.50 -3.09
C ILE A 19 0.27 8.50 -3.70
N LEU A 20 0.02 9.81 -3.54
CA LEU A 20 0.93 10.86 -3.96
C LEU A 20 2.28 10.78 -3.26
N GLU A 21 2.30 10.47 -1.96
CA GLU A 21 3.54 10.29 -1.21
C GLU A 21 4.34 9.08 -1.74
N VAL A 22 3.68 7.94 -1.99
CA VAL A 22 4.33 6.76 -2.57
C VAL A 22 4.81 7.03 -4.00
N ALA A 23 3.97 7.65 -4.84
CA ALA A 23 4.31 8.02 -6.21
C ALA A 23 5.49 8.98 -6.27
N THR A 24 5.55 9.94 -5.35
CA THR A 24 6.67 10.89 -5.24
C THR A 24 7.95 10.20 -4.82
N LYS A 25 7.89 9.33 -3.80
CA LYS A 25 9.05 8.57 -3.33
C LYS A 25 9.62 7.66 -4.41
N TRP A 26 8.75 7.00 -5.18
CA TRP A 26 9.16 6.06 -6.23
C TRP A 26 9.37 6.70 -7.60
N ASN A 27 9.22 8.03 -7.69
CA ASN A 27 9.26 8.76 -8.95
C ASN A 27 8.35 8.14 -10.04
N ALA A 28 7.18 7.65 -9.63
CA ALA A 28 6.27 6.89 -10.47
C ALA A 28 5.04 7.70 -10.89
N ALA A 29 4.56 7.49 -12.12
CA ALA A 29 3.27 8.00 -12.55
C ALA A 29 2.12 7.15 -11.98
N VAL A 30 1.00 7.80 -11.66
CA VAL A 30 -0.22 7.19 -11.14
C VAL A 30 -1.24 7.10 -12.27
N GLU A 31 -1.57 5.88 -12.67
CA GLU A 31 -2.62 5.58 -13.63
C GLU A 31 -3.92 5.29 -12.89
N LEU A 32 -5.01 5.93 -13.31
CA LEU A 32 -6.33 5.79 -12.69
C LEU A 32 -7.18 4.84 -13.52
N MET A 33 -7.74 3.82 -12.88
CA MET A 33 -8.69 2.90 -13.49
C MET A 33 -10.01 2.96 -12.73
N ARG A 34 -11.04 3.52 -13.39
CA ARG A 34 -12.39 3.56 -12.84
C ARG A 34 -13.16 2.32 -13.25
N LEU A 35 -13.67 1.58 -12.26
CA LEU A 35 -14.64 0.52 -12.50
C LEU A 35 -16.03 1.15 -12.65
N GLY A 36 -16.64 0.99 -13.82
CA GLY A 36 -17.97 1.48 -14.14
C GLY A 36 -18.98 0.33 -14.26
N ARG A 37 -20.26 0.67 -14.08
CA ARG A 37 -21.37 -0.25 -14.36
C ARG A 37 -21.54 -0.45 -15.87
N GLU A 38 -22.17 -1.55 -16.23
CA GLU A 38 -22.71 -1.75 -17.57
C GLU A 38 -23.94 -0.84 -17.75
N GLU A 39 -23.74 0.34 -18.33
CA GLU A 39 -24.78 0.95 -19.15
C GLU A 39 -24.57 0.43 -20.57
N GLN A 40 -25.64 -0.06 -21.20
CA GLN A 40 -25.65 -0.32 -22.64
C GLN A 40 -25.30 0.97 -23.37
N VAL A 41 -24.05 1.16 -23.74
CA VAL A 41 -23.66 2.18 -24.70
C VAL A 41 -22.63 1.58 -25.62
N GLY A 42 -22.98 1.59 -26.91
CA GLY A 42 -22.14 1.19 -28.02
C GLY A 42 -20.73 1.77 -27.91
N GLY A 43 -19.79 0.95 -28.36
CA GLY A 43 -18.38 1.31 -28.43
C GLY A 43 -18.17 2.60 -29.21
N GLY A 44 -17.23 3.40 -28.72
CA GLY A 44 -16.73 4.58 -29.39
C GLY A 44 -15.23 4.69 -29.14
N GLU A 45 -14.50 3.72 -29.68
CA GLU A 45 -13.08 3.86 -29.94
C GLU A 45 -12.84 5.06 -30.85
N THR A 46 -11.70 5.70 -30.64
CA THR A 46 -11.20 6.80 -31.44
C THR A 46 -10.94 6.32 -32.86
N GLY A 47 -11.83 6.64 -33.80
CA GLY A 47 -11.68 6.30 -35.21
C GLY A 47 -12.70 7.02 -36.08
N ALA A 48 -12.23 7.98 -36.86
CA ALA A 48 -13.04 8.81 -37.75
C ALA A 48 -13.73 7.98 -38.86
N LEU A 49 -15.05 8.12 -38.98
CA LEU A 49 -15.80 8.54 -40.19
C LEU A 49 -17.29 8.23 -40.03
N ALA A 50 -18.11 9.20 -40.46
CA ALA A 50 -19.55 9.28 -40.22
C ALA A 50 -20.39 8.25 -40.98
N VAL A 51 -21.45 7.75 -40.33
CA VAL A 51 -22.73 7.44 -40.97
C VAL A 51 -23.84 8.01 -40.10
N VAL A 52 -24.53 9.02 -40.65
CA VAL A 52 -25.74 9.61 -40.11
C VAL A 52 -26.90 8.63 -40.28
N SER A 53 -27.68 8.42 -39.21
CA SER A 53 -29.16 8.42 -39.19
C SER A 53 -29.74 7.30 -38.30
N ARG A 54 -30.31 7.68 -37.16
CA ARG A 54 -31.77 7.76 -37.02
C ARG A 54 -32.17 8.35 -35.66
N ASN A 55 -32.92 9.44 -35.77
CA ASN A 55 -33.74 10.05 -34.73
C ASN A 55 -34.58 8.98 -34.00
N HIS A 56 -34.29 8.73 -32.73
CA HIS A 56 -35.24 8.28 -31.71
C HIS A 56 -34.94 9.10 -30.45
N GLY A 57 -35.59 10.25 -30.34
CA GLY A 57 -35.63 11.03 -29.11
C GLY A 57 -36.47 10.29 -28.08
N GLY A 58 -35.83 9.42 -27.31
CA GLY A 58 -36.21 9.16 -25.94
C GLY A 58 -35.27 9.98 -25.07
N VAL A 59 -35.82 10.87 -24.24
CA VAL A 59 -35.06 11.51 -23.16
C VAL A 59 -34.58 10.37 -22.27
N LEU A 60 -33.30 9.99 -22.41
CA LEU A 60 -32.62 9.26 -21.36
C LEU A 60 -32.47 10.29 -20.25
N ASP A 61 -33.03 10.00 -19.07
CA ASP A 61 -32.66 10.73 -17.86
C ASP A 61 -31.13 10.61 -17.76
N ASP A 62 -30.43 11.70 -18.10
CA ASP A 62 -29.00 11.83 -17.89
C ASP A 62 -28.78 11.57 -16.39
N ASP A 63 -28.19 10.42 -16.07
CA ASP A 63 -27.92 10.02 -14.70
C ASP A 63 -26.86 11.00 -14.15
N ASP A 64 -27.31 12.02 -13.41
CA ASP A 64 -26.48 13.03 -12.74
C ASP A 64 -25.29 12.39 -11.98
N SER A 65 -25.44 11.12 -11.55
CA SER A 65 -24.38 10.39 -10.86
C SER A 65 -23.16 10.06 -11.74
N SER A 66 -23.34 9.94 -13.05
CA SER A 66 -22.25 9.67 -14.01
C SER A 66 -21.41 10.92 -14.27
N GLU A 67 -22.08 12.07 -14.46
CA GLU A 67 -21.41 13.37 -14.66
C GLU A 67 -20.65 13.82 -13.41
N LEU A 68 -21.24 13.68 -12.22
CA LEU A 68 -20.59 14.02 -10.96
C LEU A 68 -19.35 13.16 -10.70
N ALA A 69 -19.41 11.87 -11.05
CA ALA A 69 -18.28 10.96 -10.89
C ALA A 69 -17.17 11.17 -11.95
N ASP A 70 -17.50 11.74 -13.09
CA ASP A 70 -16.53 12.18 -14.08
C ASP A 70 -15.82 13.46 -13.65
N GLN A 71 -16.56 14.42 -13.08
CA GLN A 71 -15.97 15.62 -12.49
C GLN A 71 -15.03 15.28 -11.33
N SER A 72 -15.38 14.33 -10.47
CA SER A 72 -14.54 13.92 -9.34
C SER A 72 -13.24 13.24 -9.80
N LEU A 73 -13.30 12.42 -10.84
CA LEU A 73 -12.13 11.80 -11.48
C LEU A 73 -11.22 12.85 -12.14
N MET A 74 -11.79 13.86 -12.80
CA MET A 74 -11.02 14.94 -13.41
C MET A 74 -10.37 15.84 -12.37
N ALA A 75 -11.06 16.15 -11.27
CA ALA A 75 -10.48 16.89 -10.14
C ALA A 75 -9.28 16.13 -9.53
N LEU A 76 -9.42 14.82 -9.35
CA LEU A 76 -8.33 13.96 -8.89
C LEU A 76 -7.14 13.97 -9.85
N ARG A 77 -7.42 13.84 -11.16
CA ARG A 77 -6.39 13.92 -12.21
C ARG A 77 -5.67 15.27 -12.18
N HIS A 78 -6.39 16.37 -12.01
CA HIS A 78 -5.79 17.71 -11.93
C HIS A 78 -4.79 17.78 -10.76
N ARG A 79 -5.17 17.27 -9.59
CA ARG A 79 -4.29 17.21 -8.41
C ARG A 79 -3.05 16.32 -8.64
N LEU A 80 -3.18 15.23 -9.40
CA LEU A 80 -2.02 14.43 -9.84
C LEU A 80 -1.13 15.16 -10.86
N ILE A 81 -1.71 16.00 -11.72
CA ILE A 81 -0.98 16.82 -12.70
C ILE A 81 -0.19 17.91 -11.97
N GLU A 82 -0.80 18.60 -11.01
CA GLU A 82 -0.14 19.60 -10.17
C GLU A 82 1.07 19.01 -9.44
N ALA A 83 0.97 17.76 -8.98
CA ALA A 83 2.07 17.04 -8.37
C ALA A 83 3.11 16.49 -9.39
N GLY A 84 2.86 16.61 -10.69
CA GLY A 84 3.72 16.05 -11.75
C GLY A 84 3.73 14.52 -11.80
N ARG A 85 2.72 13.85 -11.21
CA ARG A 85 2.62 12.39 -11.09
C ARG A 85 1.45 11.79 -11.87
N ALA A 86 0.77 12.55 -12.72
CA ALA A 86 -0.36 12.06 -13.49
C ALA A 86 0.06 11.06 -14.58
N GLY A 87 -0.63 9.92 -14.63
CA GLY A 87 -0.55 8.94 -15.72
C GLY A 87 -1.83 8.91 -16.56
N SER A 88 -2.09 7.74 -17.14
CA SER A 88 -3.29 7.47 -17.95
C SER A 88 -4.55 7.36 -17.08
N VAL A 89 -5.71 7.69 -17.65
CA VAL A 89 -7.01 7.46 -17.01
C VAL A 89 -7.82 6.54 -17.90
N ARG A 90 -8.30 5.43 -17.35
CA ARG A 90 -9.12 4.44 -18.07
C ARG A 90 -10.41 4.19 -17.31
N LYS A 91 -11.52 4.10 -18.04
CA LYS A 91 -12.80 3.63 -17.51
C LYS A 91 -13.02 2.23 -18.03
N VAL A 92 -13.16 1.27 -17.13
CA VAL A 92 -13.34 -0.14 -17.46
C VAL A 92 -14.69 -0.58 -16.94
N ARG A 93 -15.48 -1.20 -17.82
CA ARG A 93 -16.72 -1.86 -17.43
C ARG A 93 -16.34 -3.29 -17.04
N ALA A 94 -16.28 -3.55 -15.75
CA ALA A 94 -15.96 -4.88 -15.25
C ALA A 94 -16.76 -5.17 -13.99
N GLN A 95 -17.48 -6.29 -14.01
CA GLN A 95 -18.22 -6.81 -12.86
C GLN A 95 -17.39 -7.84 -12.08
N SER A 96 -16.35 -8.39 -12.70
CA SER A 96 -15.49 -9.42 -12.12
C SER A 96 -14.02 -9.03 -12.15
N ALA A 97 -13.25 -9.56 -11.20
CA ALA A 97 -11.80 -9.38 -11.13
C ALA A 97 -11.06 -9.87 -12.40
N ARG A 98 -11.63 -10.83 -13.13
CA ARG A 98 -11.05 -11.39 -14.35
C ARG A 98 -11.16 -10.43 -15.53
N GLU A 99 -12.29 -9.75 -15.68
CA GLU A 99 -12.48 -8.71 -16.72
C GLU A 99 -11.53 -7.53 -16.50
N VAL A 100 -11.31 -7.15 -15.23
CA VAL A 100 -10.32 -6.13 -14.88
C VAL A 100 -8.93 -6.57 -15.33
N LEU A 101 -8.54 -7.82 -15.05
CA LEU A 101 -7.24 -8.36 -15.44
C LEU A 101 -7.03 -8.38 -16.97
N ASP A 102 -8.08 -8.67 -17.74
CA ASP A 102 -8.02 -8.69 -19.20
C ASP A 102 -7.87 -7.28 -19.79
N THR A 103 -8.42 -6.28 -19.09
CA THR A 103 -8.33 -4.88 -19.51
C THR A 103 -7.01 -4.21 -19.10
N ILE A 104 -6.28 -4.79 -18.14
CA ILE A 104 -4.99 -4.27 -17.72
C ILE A 104 -3.96 -4.53 -18.82
N ASP A 105 -3.35 -3.43 -19.27
CA ASP A 105 -2.32 -3.47 -20.30
C ASP A 105 -1.01 -4.05 -19.72
N ARG A 106 -0.70 -5.29 -20.10
CA ARG A 106 0.51 -5.99 -19.63
C ARG A 106 1.80 -5.47 -20.27
N THR A 107 1.71 -4.59 -21.27
CA THR A 107 2.89 -3.99 -21.89
C THR A 107 3.50 -2.89 -21.02
N VAL A 108 2.72 -2.32 -20.10
CA VAL A 108 3.18 -1.28 -19.18
C VAL A 108 3.72 -1.93 -17.90
N PRO A 109 4.98 -1.65 -17.49
CA PRO A 109 5.53 -2.18 -16.24
C PRO A 109 4.92 -1.45 -15.03
N TYR A 110 3.91 -2.06 -14.43
CA TYR A 110 3.37 -1.63 -13.14
C TYR A 110 4.26 -2.14 -12.00
N SER A 111 4.58 -1.25 -11.07
CA SER A 111 5.38 -1.56 -9.88
C SER A 111 4.50 -1.84 -8.67
N LEU A 112 3.26 -1.34 -8.68
CA LEU A 112 2.27 -1.53 -7.62
C LEU A 112 0.87 -1.33 -8.18
N VAL A 113 -0.05 -2.19 -7.73
CA VAL A 113 -1.48 -2.02 -7.96
C VAL A 113 -2.16 -1.71 -6.64
N VAL A 114 -2.93 -0.63 -6.62
CA VAL A 114 -3.70 -0.15 -5.49
C VAL A 114 -5.17 -0.40 -5.77
N ILE A 115 -5.84 -1.11 -4.87
CA ILE A 115 -7.28 -1.36 -4.94
C ILE A 115 -7.98 -0.52 -3.88
N GLY A 116 -8.83 0.39 -4.34
CA GLY A 116 -9.67 1.21 -3.50
C GLY A 116 -10.99 0.54 -3.14
N ASP A 117 -11.99 1.37 -2.83
CA ASP A 117 -13.35 0.88 -2.68
C ASP A 117 -13.90 0.47 -4.06
N VAL A 118 -14.11 -0.83 -4.20
CA VAL A 118 -14.66 -1.52 -5.38
C VAL A 118 -15.88 -2.34 -4.95
N PHE A 119 -16.82 -2.59 -5.85
CA PHE A 119 -18.09 -3.29 -5.57
C PHE A 119 -18.94 -2.57 -4.51
N CYS A 120 -19.05 -1.24 -4.63
CA CYS A 120 -19.77 -0.39 -3.68
C CYS A 120 -21.27 -0.73 -3.58
N GLU A 121 -21.86 -1.33 -4.62
CA GLU A 121 -23.26 -1.79 -4.63
C GLU A 121 -23.51 -3.00 -3.71
N LYS A 122 -22.48 -3.77 -3.36
CA LYS A 122 -22.62 -4.98 -2.54
C LYS A 122 -22.54 -4.65 -1.05
N ASN A 123 -23.17 -5.49 -0.23
CA ASN A 123 -23.03 -5.40 1.23
C ASN A 123 -21.55 -5.46 1.63
N HIS A 124 -21.17 -4.77 2.71
CA HIS A 124 -19.80 -4.67 3.22
C HIS A 124 -19.06 -6.02 3.29
N ALA A 125 -19.71 -7.08 3.76
CA ALA A 125 -19.11 -8.41 3.83
C ALA A 125 -18.79 -9.00 2.43
N ALA A 126 -19.71 -8.85 1.48
CA ALA A 126 -19.52 -9.30 0.10
C ALA A 126 -18.45 -8.44 -0.60
N ARG A 127 -18.46 -7.14 -0.37
CA ARG A 127 -17.49 -6.18 -0.90
C ARG A 127 -16.06 -6.54 -0.49
N THR A 128 -15.82 -6.75 0.80
CA THR A 128 -14.50 -7.10 1.32
C THR A 128 -14.04 -8.45 0.78
N ARG A 129 -14.94 -9.44 0.69
CA ARG A 129 -14.62 -10.75 0.12
C ARG A 129 -14.20 -10.64 -1.35
N LEU A 130 -14.99 -9.96 -2.18
CA LEU A 130 -14.73 -9.80 -3.61
C LEU A 130 -13.48 -8.95 -3.87
N ALA A 131 -13.26 -7.89 -3.09
CA ALA A 131 -12.06 -7.09 -3.18
C ALA A 131 -10.81 -7.91 -2.82
N ASN A 132 -10.87 -8.76 -1.79
CA ASN A 132 -9.78 -9.67 -1.42
C ASN A 132 -9.53 -10.73 -2.51
N GLU A 133 -10.58 -11.27 -3.12
CA GLU A 133 -10.45 -12.19 -4.26
C GLU A 133 -9.77 -11.50 -5.45
N MET A 134 -10.14 -10.23 -5.73
CA MET A 134 -9.51 -9.43 -6.77
C MET A 134 -8.03 -9.16 -6.49
N VAL A 135 -7.67 -8.82 -5.25
CA VAL A 135 -6.26 -8.68 -4.83
C VAL A 135 -5.50 -9.98 -5.10
N GLY A 136 -6.05 -11.12 -4.68
CA GLY A 136 -5.42 -12.43 -4.87
C GLY A 136 -5.19 -12.75 -6.34
N LEU A 137 -6.23 -12.61 -7.17
CA LEU A 137 -6.14 -12.88 -8.60
C LEU A 137 -5.16 -11.96 -9.31
N LEU A 138 -5.16 -10.66 -9.00
CA LEU A 138 -4.23 -9.71 -9.61
C LEU A 138 -2.79 -9.98 -9.16
N ALA A 139 -2.56 -10.31 -7.88
CA ALA A 139 -1.23 -10.63 -7.37
C ALA A 139 -0.66 -11.90 -8.01
N GLU A 140 -1.49 -12.94 -8.17
CA GLU A 140 -1.10 -14.20 -8.81
C GLU A 140 -0.76 -14.03 -10.29
N GLN A 141 -1.56 -13.25 -11.02
CA GLN A 141 -1.45 -13.14 -12.47
C GLN A 141 -0.44 -12.08 -12.93
N LEU A 142 -0.37 -10.94 -12.23
CA LEU A 142 0.54 -9.85 -12.58
C LEU A 142 1.93 -10.02 -11.98
N ARG A 143 2.09 -10.87 -10.95
CA ARG A 143 3.35 -11.03 -10.19
C ARG A 143 3.92 -9.72 -9.63
N ILE A 144 3.03 -8.76 -9.37
CA ILE A 144 3.33 -7.42 -8.86
C ILE A 144 2.62 -7.29 -7.51
N PRO A 145 3.16 -6.55 -6.53
CA PRO A 145 2.46 -6.30 -5.28
C PRO A 145 1.12 -5.61 -5.54
N VAL A 146 0.07 -6.18 -4.97
CA VAL A 146 -1.28 -5.62 -5.00
C VAL A 146 -1.71 -5.35 -3.57
N VAL A 147 -2.13 -4.12 -3.28
CA VAL A 147 -2.48 -3.70 -1.93
C VAL A 147 -3.80 -2.95 -1.89
N HIS A 148 -4.49 -3.07 -0.77
CA HIS A 148 -5.65 -2.23 -0.50
C HIS A 148 -5.21 -0.79 -0.23
N GLN A 149 -6.02 0.16 -0.67
CA GLN A 149 -5.84 1.60 -0.43
C GLN A 149 -5.63 1.93 1.06
N LYS A 150 -6.34 1.22 1.94
CA LYS A 150 -6.24 1.36 3.41
C LYS A 150 -4.92 0.86 3.98
N GLU A 151 -4.24 -0.04 3.26
CA GLU A 151 -2.99 -0.66 3.70
C GLU A 151 -1.75 0.08 3.20
N ILE A 152 -1.87 0.97 2.22
CA ILE A 152 -0.74 1.74 1.67
C ILE A 152 0.03 2.45 2.77
N LYS A 153 -0.68 3.13 3.69
CA LYS A 153 -0.05 3.82 4.80
C LYS A 153 0.73 2.87 5.70
N THR A 154 0.17 1.73 6.03
CA THR A 154 0.80 0.78 6.97
C THR A 154 1.97 0.01 6.35
N GLN A 155 1.85 -0.31 5.06
CA GLN A 155 2.85 -1.11 4.35
C GLN A 155 4.00 -0.24 3.83
N TYR A 156 3.72 0.93 3.27
CA TYR A 156 4.69 1.74 2.54
C TYR A 156 5.07 3.07 3.21
N LEU A 157 4.30 3.54 4.19
CA LEU A 157 4.67 4.73 4.96
C LEU A 157 5.18 4.29 6.34
N PHE A 158 6.45 4.56 6.63
CA PHE A 158 6.99 4.39 7.99
C PHE A 158 6.21 5.30 8.94
N GLY A 159 5.22 4.73 9.61
CA GLY A 159 4.43 5.49 10.58
C GLY A 159 5.32 6.04 11.69
N THR A 160 4.97 7.20 12.24
CA THR A 160 5.65 7.81 13.38
C THR A 160 5.79 6.85 14.57
N GLY A 161 4.82 5.95 14.78
CA GLY A 161 4.92 4.88 15.77
C GLY A 161 6.03 3.85 15.50
N GLN A 162 6.34 3.55 14.23
CA GLN A 162 7.46 2.66 13.88
C GLN A 162 8.80 3.32 14.16
N TRP A 163 8.91 4.63 13.94
CA TRP A 163 10.08 5.42 14.31
C TRP A 163 10.34 5.41 15.82
N VAL A 164 9.31 5.68 16.62
CA VAL A 164 9.41 5.62 18.09
C VAL A 164 9.81 4.21 18.54
N ARG A 165 9.16 3.17 17.99
CA ARG A 165 9.49 1.78 18.33
C ARG A 165 10.93 1.41 17.96
N MET A 166 11.40 1.82 16.78
CA MET A 166 12.79 1.62 16.35
C MET A 166 13.75 2.32 17.30
N PHE A 167 13.48 3.59 17.66
CA PHE A 167 14.32 4.36 18.55
C PHE A 167 14.36 3.76 19.97
N VAL A 168 13.21 3.35 20.51
CA VAL A 168 13.14 2.70 21.83
C VAL A 168 13.89 1.36 21.82
N MET A 169 13.69 0.51 20.80
CA MET A 169 14.41 -0.77 20.71
C MET A 169 15.92 -0.56 20.55
N GLY A 170 16.33 0.41 19.73
CA GLY A 170 17.73 0.79 19.56
C GLY A 170 18.34 1.35 20.85
N ALA A 171 17.62 2.22 21.56
CA ALA A 171 18.04 2.79 22.83
C ALA A 171 18.18 1.73 23.92
N VAL A 172 17.23 0.79 24.02
CA VAL A 172 17.32 -0.33 24.96
C VAL A 172 18.52 -1.23 24.64
N ALA A 173 18.74 -1.57 23.37
CA ALA A 173 19.91 -2.35 22.96
C ALA A 173 21.22 -1.61 23.28
N ALA A 174 21.30 -0.31 23.01
CA ALA A 174 22.45 0.52 23.33
C ALA A 174 22.68 0.63 24.84
N LEU A 175 21.62 0.78 25.65
CA LEU A 175 21.71 0.80 27.11
C LEU A 175 22.21 -0.52 27.67
N ILE A 176 21.71 -1.67 27.18
CA ILE A 176 22.23 -2.99 27.58
C ILE A 176 23.71 -3.09 27.23
N PHE A 177 24.10 -2.69 26.02
CA PHE A 177 25.48 -2.71 25.58
C PHE A 177 26.37 -1.82 26.47
N LEU A 178 25.97 -0.56 26.70
CA LEU A 178 26.70 0.36 27.58
C LEU A 178 26.77 -0.14 29.03
N ALA A 179 25.70 -0.72 29.55
CA ALA A 179 25.68 -1.28 30.91
C ALA A 179 26.67 -2.45 31.05
N VAL A 180 26.75 -3.34 30.05
CA VAL A 180 27.74 -4.43 30.03
C VAL A 180 29.16 -3.87 29.96
N PHE A 181 29.41 -2.87 29.12
CA PHE A 181 30.73 -2.25 28.96
C PHE A 181 31.17 -1.45 30.20
N ALA A 182 30.26 -0.68 30.81
CA ALA A 182 30.55 0.11 32.01
C ALA A 182 30.85 -0.77 33.23
N ASN A 183 30.24 -1.95 33.32
CA ASN A 183 30.40 -2.86 34.45
C ASN A 183 31.33 -4.05 34.13
N GLN A 184 32.21 -3.92 33.14
CA GLN A 184 33.12 -5.01 32.73
C GLN A 184 33.94 -5.56 33.91
N GLN A 185 34.55 -4.69 34.72
CA GLN A 185 35.36 -5.12 35.87
C GLN A 185 34.53 -5.92 36.87
N GLN A 186 33.33 -5.45 37.19
CA GLN A 186 32.43 -6.15 38.12
C GLN A 186 31.99 -7.51 37.58
N ILE A 187 31.74 -7.60 36.27
CA ILE A 187 31.39 -8.86 35.59
C ILE A 187 32.57 -9.83 35.64
N PHE A 188 33.80 -9.36 35.38
CA PHE A 188 35.01 -10.18 35.47
C PHE A 188 35.29 -10.65 36.89
N ASP A 189 35.17 -9.76 37.87
CA ASP A 189 35.34 -10.08 39.29
C ASP A 189 34.30 -11.12 39.74
N PHE A 190 33.04 -10.97 39.31
CA PHE A 190 31.97 -11.92 39.60
C PHE A 190 32.21 -13.29 38.95
N TYR A 191 32.78 -13.33 37.75
CA TYR A 191 33.16 -14.55 37.05
C TYR A 191 34.38 -15.26 37.70
N SER A 192 35.35 -14.49 38.20
CA SER A 192 36.57 -15.01 38.83
C SER A 192 36.36 -15.62 40.22
N ARG A 193 35.22 -15.35 40.88
CA ARG A 193 34.89 -15.95 42.18
C ARG A 193 34.73 -17.47 42.01
N GLN A 194 35.42 -18.22 42.87
CA GLN A 194 35.38 -19.69 42.86
C GLN A 194 34.10 -20.29 43.47
N ASP A 195 33.15 -19.46 43.91
CA ASP A 195 31.91 -19.92 44.52
C ASP A 195 30.93 -20.47 43.47
N THR A 196 30.47 -21.70 43.67
CA THR A 196 29.55 -22.41 42.77
C THR A 196 28.23 -21.65 42.59
N GLY A 197 27.75 -20.97 43.64
CA GLY A 197 26.52 -20.17 43.58
C GLY A 197 26.63 -18.98 42.60
N SER A 198 27.77 -18.27 42.63
CA SER A 198 28.03 -17.13 41.74
C SER A 198 28.11 -17.54 40.26
N ARG A 199 28.67 -18.73 39.96
CA ARG A 199 28.72 -19.26 38.59
C ARG A 199 27.35 -19.59 38.02
N ILE A 200 26.49 -20.22 38.82
CA ILE A 200 25.11 -20.53 38.40
C ILE A 200 24.33 -19.23 38.14
N ALA A 201 24.45 -18.25 39.03
CA ALA A 201 23.80 -16.95 38.86
C ALA A 201 24.28 -16.22 37.59
N PHE A 202 25.58 -16.27 37.30
CA PHE A 202 26.15 -15.67 36.09
C PHE A 202 25.62 -16.33 34.82
N VAL A 203 25.62 -17.67 34.76
CA VAL A 203 25.10 -18.44 33.62
C VAL A 203 23.60 -18.17 33.42
N ALA A 204 22.82 -18.13 34.51
CA ALA A 204 21.40 -17.79 34.45
C ALA A 204 21.17 -16.35 33.93
N GLY A 205 21.99 -15.40 34.37
CA GLY A 205 21.95 -14.01 33.89
C GLY A 205 22.23 -13.91 32.39
N LEU A 206 23.29 -14.58 31.91
CA LEU A 206 23.60 -14.67 30.47
C LEU A 206 22.47 -15.32 29.67
N ALA A 207 21.87 -16.39 30.19
CA ALA A 207 20.78 -17.09 29.54
C ALA A 207 19.52 -16.23 29.33
N VAL A 208 19.32 -15.19 30.15
CA VAL A 208 18.22 -14.22 29.99
C VAL A 208 18.66 -13.01 29.17
N LEU A 209 19.85 -12.47 29.43
CA LEU A 209 20.32 -11.22 28.82
C LEU A 209 20.59 -11.39 27.32
N VAL A 210 21.18 -12.52 26.90
CA VAL A 210 21.54 -12.77 25.50
C VAL A 210 20.30 -12.84 24.59
N PRO A 211 19.25 -13.64 24.91
CA PRO A 211 18.02 -13.64 24.11
C PRO A 211 17.31 -12.29 24.11
N LEU A 212 17.30 -11.56 25.24
CA LEU A 212 16.68 -10.24 25.32
C LEU A 212 17.39 -9.23 24.41
N PHE A 213 18.73 -9.20 24.45
CA PHE A 213 19.53 -8.36 23.57
C PHE A 213 19.32 -8.73 22.10
N ALA A 214 19.35 -10.03 21.78
CA ALA A 214 19.11 -10.51 20.42
C ALA A 214 17.72 -10.12 19.90
N TRP A 215 16.69 -10.18 20.74
CA TRP A 215 15.34 -9.75 20.39
C TRP A 215 15.26 -8.24 20.12
N CYS A 216 15.84 -7.42 21.00
CA CYS A 216 15.87 -5.95 20.83
C CYS A 216 16.68 -5.54 19.59
N TYR A 217 17.89 -6.08 19.44
CA TYR A 217 18.79 -5.78 18.33
C TYR A 217 18.24 -6.30 17.00
N GLY A 218 17.66 -7.50 16.98
CA GLY A 218 16.99 -8.06 15.80
C GLY A 218 15.77 -7.24 15.39
N GLY A 219 14.96 -6.81 16.36
CA GLY A 219 13.83 -5.91 16.14
C GLY A 219 14.25 -4.57 15.55
N PHE A 220 15.28 -3.95 16.12
CA PHE A 220 15.90 -2.73 15.60
C PHE A 220 16.43 -2.92 14.19
N THR A 221 17.25 -3.95 13.94
CA THR A 221 17.86 -4.22 12.64
C THR A 221 16.80 -4.49 11.57
N ARG A 222 15.72 -5.20 11.90
CA ARG A 222 14.62 -5.43 10.95
C ARG A 222 13.92 -4.13 10.55
N LEU A 223 13.66 -3.24 11.51
CA LEU A 223 13.06 -1.93 11.25
C LEU A 223 14.04 -1.03 10.49
N PHE A 224 15.31 -1.06 10.84
CA PHE A 224 16.38 -0.30 10.18
C PHE A 224 16.61 -0.77 8.74
N LEU A 225 16.65 -2.08 8.50
CA LEU A 225 16.73 -2.62 7.14
C LEU A 225 15.47 -2.30 6.34
N ARG A 226 14.28 -2.35 6.96
CA ARG A 226 13.06 -1.90 6.30
C ARG A 226 13.16 -0.42 5.93
N LEU A 227 13.84 0.41 6.73
CA LEU A 227 14.09 1.83 6.45
C LEU A 227 15.11 2.02 5.33
N LEU A 228 16.20 1.24 5.30
CA LEU A 228 17.23 1.32 4.27
C LEU A 228 16.79 0.75 2.93
N ARG A 229 15.88 -0.24 2.92
CA ARG A 229 15.27 -0.78 1.69
C ARG A 229 14.16 0.11 1.13
N PHE A 230 14.10 1.37 1.56
CA PHE A 230 13.46 2.45 0.80
C PHE A 230 14.37 2.84 -0.36
N GLU A 231 14.41 1.97 -1.37
CA GLU A 231 14.65 2.26 -2.78
C GLU A 231 13.58 1.53 -3.59
#